data_AF-A0A2V1CQ12-F1
#
_entry.id   AF-A0A2V1CQ12-F1
#
_cell.length_a   1.000
_cell.length_b   1.000
_cell.length_c   1.000
_cell.angle_alpha   90.00
_cell.angle_beta   90.00
_cell.angle_gamma   90.00
#
_symmetry.space_group_name_H-M   'P 1'
#
loop_
_entity.id
_entity.type
_entity.pdbx_description
1 polymer ?
#
loop_
_entity_poly.entity_id
_entity_poly.type
_entity_poly.pdbx_seq_one_letter_code
_entity_poly.pdbx_strand_id
1 'polypeptide(L)'
;MEELAAKYSSHTVVRTSVLEKSGDAFLVADGVATPHSIAKSTKREIAHVHTGTGSGDYSLHMSLSPADCKEVISKKWGERMTLAGSLVPHEYLMVYTPRTKEEVEVVKTIVSAAIEFMAGVEKPSE
;
A
#
# COMPACT_ATOMS: atom_id res chain seq x y z
N MET A 1 -0.94 11.45 -0.97
CA MET A 1 -1.27 10.58 -2.12
C MET A 1 -0.89 11.25 -3.44
N GLU A 2 -1.35 12.47 -3.74
CA GLU A 2 -1.05 13.17 -5.00
C GLU A 2 0.46 13.29 -5.32
N GLU A 3 1.28 13.68 -4.34
CA GLU A 3 2.73 13.78 -4.49
C GLU A 3 3.36 12.44 -4.93
N LEU A 4 2.96 11.34 -4.30
CA LEU A 4 3.44 10.00 -4.64
C LEU A 4 2.90 9.53 -5.99
N ALA A 5 1.66 9.90 -6.33
CA ALA A 5 1.08 9.62 -7.64
C ALA A 5 1.85 10.32 -8.76
N ALA A 6 2.28 11.58 -8.53
CA ALA A 6 3.13 12.29 -9.46
C ALA A 6 4.53 11.64 -9.56
N LYS A 7 5.16 11.35 -8.42
CA LYS A 7 6.50 10.74 -8.35
C LYS A 7 6.57 9.39 -9.08
N TYR A 8 5.56 8.54 -8.90
CA TYR A 8 5.52 7.20 -9.49
C TYR A 8 4.55 7.09 -10.68
N SER A 9 4.25 8.21 -11.36
CA SER A 9 3.24 8.29 -12.44
C SER A 9 3.49 7.34 -13.63
N SER A 10 4.73 6.90 -13.86
CA SER A 10 5.05 5.88 -14.88
C SER A 10 4.82 4.44 -14.40
N HIS A 11 4.65 4.22 -13.10
CA HIS A 11 4.54 2.90 -12.47
C HIS A 11 3.16 2.62 -11.88
N THR A 12 2.44 3.67 -11.48
CA THR A 12 1.18 3.57 -10.75
C THR A 12 0.06 4.36 -11.42
N VAL A 13 -1.17 3.96 -11.11
CA VAL A 13 -2.39 4.70 -11.42
C VAL A 13 -3.25 4.77 -10.17
N VAL A 14 -4.01 5.85 -10.01
CA VAL A 14 -5.04 5.95 -8.97
C VAL A 14 -6.38 5.60 -9.61
N ARG A 15 -7.05 4.58 -9.08
CA ARG A 15 -8.37 4.13 -9.52
C ARG A 15 -9.18 3.69 -8.29
N THR A 16 -10.47 3.39 -8.47
CA THR A 16 -11.28 2.81 -7.41
C THR A 16 -10.68 1.49 -6.91
N SER A 17 -10.64 1.30 -5.59
CA SER A 17 -10.20 0.04 -4.97
C SER A 17 -10.98 -1.14 -5.55
N VAL A 18 -10.25 -2.17 -5.96
CA VAL A 18 -10.80 -3.44 -6.47
C VAL A 18 -11.12 -4.38 -5.31
N LEU A 19 -10.43 -4.22 -4.18
CA LEU A 19 -10.65 -4.99 -2.96
C LEU A 19 -11.88 -4.47 -2.20
N GLU A 20 -11.99 -3.16 -1.98
CA GLU A 20 -13.11 -2.53 -1.27
C GLU A 20 -14.30 -2.17 -2.17
N LYS A 21 -14.09 -2.15 -3.49
CA LYS A 21 -15.08 -1.74 -4.50
C LYS A 21 -15.58 -0.28 -4.33
N SER A 22 -14.86 0.51 -3.55
CA SER A 22 -15.15 1.92 -3.27
C SER A 22 -13.89 2.63 -2.79
N GLY A 23 -13.85 3.97 -2.85
CA GLY A 23 -12.68 4.76 -2.46
C GLY A 23 -11.50 4.63 -3.44
N ASP A 24 -10.52 5.51 -3.28
CA ASP A 24 -9.34 5.55 -4.12
C ASP A 24 -8.26 4.56 -3.65
N ALA A 25 -7.59 3.94 -4.61
CA ALA A 25 -6.47 3.05 -4.39
C ALA A 25 -5.33 3.35 -5.37
N PHE A 26 -4.10 3.12 -4.92
CA PHE A 26 -2.96 2.96 -5.80
C PHE A 26 -2.95 1.56 -6.39
N LEU A 27 -2.81 1.48 -7.71
CA LEU A 27 -2.60 0.23 -8.42
C LEU A 27 -1.32 0.32 -9.26
N VAL A 28 -0.66 -0.82 -9.47
CA VAL A 28 0.39 -0.94 -10.48
C VAL A 28 -0.23 -0.75 -11.87
N ALA A 29 0.28 0.19 -12.67
CA ALA A 29 -0.27 0.55 -13.97
C ALA A 29 -0.29 -0.65 -14.94
N ASP A 30 -1.28 -0.74 -15.84
CA ASP A 30 -1.55 -1.95 -16.64
C ASP A 30 -0.36 -2.44 -17.50
N GLY A 31 0.47 -1.51 -17.99
CA GLY A 31 1.66 -1.82 -18.80
C GLY A 31 2.94 -2.14 -18.01
N VAL A 32 2.89 -2.09 -16.68
CA VAL A 32 4.06 -2.29 -15.81
C VAL A 32 4.13 -3.76 -15.38
N ALA A 33 5.32 -4.35 -15.40
CA ALA A 33 5.49 -5.72 -14.94
C ALA A 33 5.23 -5.81 -13.42
N THR A 34 4.62 -6.90 -12.98
CA THR A 34 4.43 -7.19 -11.55
C THR A 34 5.25 -8.42 -11.18
N PRO A 35 6.49 -8.25 -10.71
CA PRO A 35 7.42 -9.37 -10.52
C PRO A 35 7.07 -10.28 -9.34
N HIS A 36 6.17 -9.84 -8.45
CA HIS A 36 5.80 -10.57 -7.24
C HIS A 36 4.37 -11.10 -7.30
N SER A 37 4.17 -12.33 -6.80
CA SER A 37 2.87 -13.02 -6.81
C SER A 37 1.79 -12.27 -6.03
N ILE A 38 2.17 -11.49 -5.01
CA ILE A 38 1.25 -10.67 -4.21
C ILE A 38 0.44 -9.70 -5.09
N ALA A 39 1.07 -9.08 -6.08
CA ALA A 39 0.41 -8.17 -7.00
C ALA A 39 -0.67 -8.87 -7.84
N LYS A 40 -0.54 -10.18 -8.09
CA LYS A 40 -1.61 -10.96 -8.73
C LYS A 40 -2.76 -11.21 -7.75
N SER A 41 -2.46 -11.60 -6.50
CA SER A 41 -3.49 -11.87 -5.49
C SER A 41 -4.28 -10.64 -5.07
N THR A 42 -3.67 -9.45 -5.08
CA THR A 42 -4.34 -8.18 -4.78
C THR A 42 -4.83 -7.45 -6.02
N LYS A 43 -4.84 -8.12 -7.19
CA LYS A 43 -5.32 -7.53 -8.46
C LYS A 43 -4.63 -6.19 -8.79
N ARG A 44 -3.32 -6.13 -8.56
CA ARG A 44 -2.42 -4.99 -8.75
C ARG A 44 -2.60 -3.86 -7.75
N GLU A 45 -3.50 -4.01 -6.78
CA GLU A 45 -3.73 -3.02 -5.74
C GLU A 45 -2.57 -3.00 -4.74
N ILE A 46 -2.01 -1.80 -4.57
CA ILE A 46 -0.85 -1.51 -3.73
C ILE A 46 -1.33 -1.04 -2.37
N ALA A 47 -2.18 -0.01 -2.35
CA ALA A 47 -2.67 0.63 -1.13
C ALA A 47 -4.02 1.31 -1.34
N HIS A 48 -4.90 1.26 -0.35
CA HIS A 48 -6.19 1.96 -0.35
C HIS A 48 -6.50 2.52 1.03
N VAL A 49 -7.33 3.56 1.09
CA VAL A 49 -7.82 4.15 2.34
C VAL A 49 -9.32 3.94 2.44
N HIS A 50 -9.80 3.50 3.60
CA HIS A 50 -11.24 3.50 3.89
C HIS A 50 -11.71 4.94 4.14
N THR A 51 -12.42 5.56 3.19
CA THR A 51 -12.85 6.98 3.30
C THR A 51 -14.35 7.17 3.56
N GLY A 52 -15.12 6.07 3.69
CA GLY A 52 -16.58 6.13 3.78
C GLY A 52 -17.14 6.64 5.11
N THR A 53 -17.91 7.74 5.07
CA THR A 53 -18.75 8.17 6.20
C THR A 53 -19.84 7.14 6.47
N GLY A 54 -19.76 6.44 7.60
CA GLY A 54 -20.78 5.49 8.09
C GLY A 54 -20.29 4.05 8.28
N SER A 55 -19.17 3.67 7.66
CA SER A 55 -18.56 2.33 7.80
C SER A 55 -17.03 2.31 7.77
N GLY A 56 -16.36 3.40 7.39
CA GLY A 56 -14.91 3.47 7.26
C GLY A 56 -14.24 3.88 8.57
N ASP A 57 -13.31 3.05 9.02
CA ASP A 57 -12.41 3.28 10.16
C ASP A 57 -11.22 4.20 9.81
N TYR A 58 -11.21 4.82 8.63
CA TYR A 58 -10.11 5.63 8.10
C TYR A 58 -8.75 4.90 8.09
N SER A 59 -8.79 3.57 8.06
CA SER A 59 -7.60 2.73 8.01
C SER A 59 -6.99 2.71 6.60
N LEU A 60 -5.67 2.65 6.57
CA LEU A 60 -4.87 2.52 5.35
C LEU A 60 -4.41 1.06 5.24
N HIS A 61 -4.75 0.40 4.14
CA HIS A 61 -4.34 -0.98 3.87
C HIS A 61 -3.36 -1.01 2.71
N MET A 62 -2.36 -1.90 2.77
CA MET A 62 -1.40 -2.03 1.68
C MET A 62 -0.65 -3.37 1.64
N SER A 63 -0.12 -3.68 0.47
CA SER A 63 0.81 -4.79 0.22
C SER A 63 2.25 -4.32 0.31
N LEU A 64 3.05 -4.97 1.15
CA LEU A 64 4.47 -4.64 1.35
C LEU A 64 5.39 -5.83 1.01
N SER A 65 6.69 -5.58 0.96
CA SER A 65 7.65 -6.69 0.95
C SER A 65 7.67 -7.38 2.33
N PRO A 66 8.02 -8.68 2.43
CA PRO A 66 8.13 -9.34 3.73
C PRO A 66 9.09 -8.64 4.70
N ALA A 67 10.16 -8.02 4.17
CA ALA A 67 11.12 -7.25 4.96
C ALA A 67 10.50 -5.96 5.51
N ASP A 68 9.82 -5.18 4.66
CA ASP A 68 9.15 -3.95 5.07
C ASP A 68 7.99 -4.25 6.04
N CYS A 69 7.27 -5.37 5.86
CA CYS A 69 6.26 -5.80 6.83
C CYS A 69 6.84 -5.97 8.23
N LYS A 70 7.99 -6.65 8.32
CA LYS A 70 8.68 -6.87 9.61
C LYS A 70 9.07 -5.54 10.23
N GLU A 71 9.60 -4.61 9.43
CA GLU A 71 10.02 -3.31 9.91
C GLU A 71 8.84 -2.47 10.42
N VAL A 72 7.78 -2.33 9.62
CA VAL A 72 6.54 -1.61 9.97
C VAL A 72 5.95 -2.13 11.28
N ILE A 73 5.82 -3.45 11.43
CA ILE A 73 5.28 -4.07 12.65
C ILE A 73 6.22 -3.84 13.83
N SER A 74 7.53 -4.06 13.67
CA SER A 74 8.50 -3.92 14.75
C SER A 74 8.58 -2.48 15.29
N LYS A 75 8.41 -1.50 14.40
CA LYS A 75 8.38 -0.07 14.72
C LYS A 75 6.98 0.44 15.12
N LYS A 76 5.99 -0.45 15.20
CA LYS A 76 4.60 -0.16 15.63
C LYS A 76 3.86 0.85 14.73
N TRP A 77 4.14 0.82 13.43
CA TRP A 77 3.44 1.64 12.43
C TRP A 77 2.20 0.96 11.84
N GLY A 78 2.05 -0.34 12.06
CA GLY A 78 0.91 -1.09 11.59
C GLY A 78 0.95 -2.53 12.07
N GLU A 79 -0.07 -3.27 11.69
CA GLU A 79 -0.25 -4.68 12.01
C GLU A 79 -0.77 -5.44 10.80
N ARG A 80 -0.70 -6.78 10.87
CA ARG A 80 -1.30 -7.61 9.82
C ARG A 80 -2.80 -7.38 9.83
N MET A 81 -3.38 -7.19 8.65
CA MET A 81 -4.84 -7.16 8.53
C MET A 81 -5.40 -8.50 9.05
N THR A 82 -6.56 -8.47 9.73
CA THR A 82 -7.16 -9.66 10.37
C THR A 82 -7.28 -10.86 9.43
N LEU A 83 -7.47 -10.61 8.14
CA LEU A 83 -7.63 -11.62 7.10
C LEU A 83 -6.31 -12.04 6.41
N ALA A 84 -5.16 -11.49 6.82
CA ALA A 84 -3.86 -11.79 6.25
C ALA A 84 -3.46 -13.26 6.48
N GLY A 85 -3.02 -13.93 5.42
CA GLY A 85 -2.75 -15.36 5.42
C GLY A 85 -3.97 -16.24 5.17
N SER A 86 -5.15 -15.64 4.95
CA SER A 86 -6.37 -16.36 4.57
C SER A 86 -6.98 -15.79 3.29
N LEU A 87 -7.75 -14.72 3.38
CA LEU A 87 -8.41 -14.07 2.24
C LEU A 87 -7.51 -13.07 1.52
N VAL A 88 -6.50 -12.55 2.21
CA VAL A 88 -5.46 -11.68 1.63
C VAL A 88 -4.07 -12.21 1.98
N PRO A 89 -3.02 -11.83 1.21
CA PRO A 89 -1.65 -12.28 1.46
C PRO A 89 -1.16 -11.96 2.87
N HIS A 90 -0.13 -12.69 3.31
CA HIS A 90 0.47 -12.45 4.61
C HIS A 90 1.03 -11.02 4.72
N GLU A 91 1.55 -10.50 3.62
CA GLU A 91 2.20 -9.19 3.53
C GLU A 91 1.19 -8.03 3.41
N TYR A 92 -0.10 -8.30 3.61
CA TYR A 92 -1.16 -7.29 3.63
C TYR A 92 -1.29 -6.69 5.04
N LEU A 93 -0.90 -5.43 5.20
CA LEU A 93 -0.93 -4.73 6.48
C LEU A 93 -1.99 -3.64 6.51
N MET A 94 -2.52 -3.41 7.71
CA MET A 94 -3.16 -2.16 8.09
C MET A 94 -2.10 -1.25 8.71
N VAL A 95 -1.93 -0.06 8.14
CA VAL A 95 -1.03 0.99 8.64
C VAL A 95 -1.86 2.03 9.39
N TYR A 96 -1.37 2.44 10.56
CA TYR A 96 -2.08 3.38 11.41
C TYR A 96 -2.13 4.78 10.81
N THR A 97 -3.28 5.44 10.96
CA THR A 97 -3.52 6.79 10.43
C THR A 97 -2.57 7.79 11.09
N PRO A 98 -1.82 8.59 10.32
CA PRO A 98 -0.89 9.56 10.88
C PRO A 98 -1.64 10.73 11.53
N ARG A 99 -1.10 11.24 12.63
CA ARG A 99 -1.71 12.30 13.47
C ARG A 99 -0.96 13.63 13.37
N THR A 100 0.29 13.59 12.90
CA THR A 100 1.14 14.77 12.72
C THR A 100 1.75 14.81 11.33
N LYS A 101 2.31 15.96 10.94
CA LYS A 101 2.99 16.10 9.64
C LYS A 101 4.22 15.19 9.53
N GLU A 102 4.93 15.00 10.64
CA GLU A 102 6.08 14.11 10.71
C GLU A 102 5.65 12.65 10.53
N GLU A 103 4.53 12.25 11.16
CA GLU A 103 3.96 10.91 10.95
C GLU A 103 3.48 10.72 9.50
N VAL A 104 2.97 11.77 8.85
CA VAL A 104 2.61 11.73 7.42
C VAL A 104 3.83 11.40 6.56
N GLU A 105 4.99 11.97 6.83
CA GLU A 105 6.21 11.67 6.07
C GLU A 105 6.69 10.22 6.27
N VAL A 106 6.50 9.67 7.48
CA VAL A 106 6.76 8.25 7.72
C VAL A 106 5.80 7.37 6.91
N VAL A 107 4.50 7.66 6.95
CA VAL A 107 3.50 6.91 6.17
C VAL A 107 3.76 7.03 4.66
N LYS A 108 4.16 8.19 4.15
CA LYS A 108 4.59 8.35 2.74
C LYS A 108 5.79 7.48 2.39
N THR A 109 6.74 7.31 3.31
CA THR A 109 7.90 6.42 3.13
C THR A 109 7.45 4.96 3.03
N ILE A 110 6.52 4.53 3.88
CA ILE A 110 5.96 3.18 3.84
C ILE A 110 5.19 2.94 2.52
N VAL A 111 4.37 3.91 2.08
CA VAL A 111 3.65 3.81 0.79
C VAL A 111 4.62 3.78 -0.39
N SER A 112 5.72 4.54 -0.34
CA SER A 112 6.76 4.51 -1.37
C SER A 112 7.41 3.13 -1.47
N ALA A 113 7.77 2.51 -0.34
CA ALA A 113 8.31 1.16 -0.30
C ALA A 113 7.31 0.12 -0.86
N ALA A 114 6.02 0.26 -0.55
CA ALA A 114 4.97 -0.58 -1.13
C ALA A 114 4.91 -0.47 -2.66
N ILE A 115 4.96 0.76 -3.19
CA ILE A 115 4.98 1.01 -4.64
C ILE A 115 6.21 0.37 -5.28
N GLU A 116 7.39 0.63 -4.71
CA GLU A 116 8.66 0.15 -5.25
C GLU A 116 8.69 -1.38 -5.33
N PHE A 117 8.27 -2.05 -4.26
CA PHE A 117 8.16 -3.50 -4.25
C PHE A 117 7.14 -3.98 -5.28
N MET A 118 5.89 -3.51 -5.21
CA MET A 118 4.79 -4.03 -6.04
C MET A 118 5.00 -3.82 -7.54
N ALA A 119 5.63 -2.71 -7.92
CA ALA A 119 5.93 -2.36 -9.31
C ALA A 119 7.34 -2.78 -9.76
N GLY A 120 8.16 -3.37 -8.88
CA GLY A 120 9.53 -3.79 -9.20
C GLY A 120 10.48 -2.64 -9.51
N VAL A 121 10.26 -1.47 -8.89
CA VAL A 121 11.16 -0.31 -9.06
C VAL A 121 12.40 -0.55 -8.22
N GLU A 122 13.58 -0.45 -8.84
CA GLU A 122 14.84 -0.48 -8.11
C GLU A 122 14.92 0.71 -7.16
N LYS A 123 15.13 0.45 -5.87
CA LYS A 123 15.47 1.51 -4.91
C LYS A 123 16.78 2.15 -5.37
N PRO A 124 16.90 3.49 -5.40
CA PRO A 124 18.20 4.12 -5.57
C PRO A 124 19.15 3.55 -4.53
N SER A 125 20.35 3.15 -4.96
CA SER A 125 21.40 2.73 -4.02
C SER A 125 21.65 3.87 -3.03
N GLU A 126 21.52 3.58 -1.73
CA GLU A 126 21.94 4.49 -0.65
C GLU A 126 23.42 4.82 -0.72
#